data_AF-A0A7V0TBF6-F1
#
_entry.id   AF-A0A7V0TBF6-F1
#
_cell.length_a   1.000
_cell.length_b   1.000
_cell.length_c   1.000
_cell.angle_alpha   90.00
_cell.angle_beta   90.00
_cell.angle_gamma   90.00
#
_symmetry.space_group_name_H-M   'P 1'
#
loop_
_entity.id
_entity.type
_entity.pdbx_description
1 polymer ?
#
loop_
_entity_poly.entity_id
_entity_poly.type
_entity_poly.pdbx_seq_one_letter_code
_entity_poly.pdbx_strand_id
1 'polypeptide(L)' 'MNKEDMNEEFVFGNECNYCGGLEDLKEDPVAPGLLVCKDCRERFALQEKMIRLGLEIQPEIE' A
#
# COMPACT_ATOMS: atom_id res chain seq x y z
N MET A 1 -10.73 -42.34 7.02
CA MET A 1 -10.44 -41.62 5.76
C MET A 1 -11.77 -41.04 5.30
N ASN A 2 -11.98 -39.73 5.25
CA ASN A 2 -11.10 -38.70 4.70
C ASN A 2 -11.03 -37.46 5.60
N LYS A 3 -9.80 -37.03 5.91
CA LYS A 3 -9.50 -35.65 6.25
C LYS A 3 -9.28 -34.99 4.89
N GLU A 4 -10.29 -34.34 4.37
CA GLU A 4 -10.09 -33.43 3.24
C GLU A 4 -9.40 -32.20 3.83
N ASP A 5 -8.09 -32.20 3.68
CA ASP A 5 -7.20 -31.09 3.98
C ASP A 5 -7.62 -29.88 3.14
N MET A 6 -8.57 -29.10 3.65
CA MET A 6 -8.73 -27.71 3.24
C MET A 6 -7.56 -26.91 3.84
N ASN A 7 -6.36 -27.13 3.30
CA ASN A 7 -5.36 -26.08 3.25
C ASN A 7 -5.89 -25.02 2.28
N GLU A 8 -6.83 -24.19 2.74
CA GLU A 8 -6.84 -22.81 2.29
C GLU A 8 -5.52 -22.23 2.79
N GLU A 9 -4.46 -22.42 2.01
CA GLU A 9 -3.30 -21.55 2.07
C GLU A 9 -3.87 -20.14 1.87
N PHE A 10 -4.12 -19.45 2.97
CA PHE A 10 -4.27 -18.00 2.98
C PHE A 10 -3.03 -17.49 2.26
N VAL A 11 -3.17 -17.11 1.00
CA VAL A 11 -2.09 -16.52 0.21
C VAL A 11 -1.90 -15.11 0.79
N PHE A 12 -1.21 -15.03 1.92
CA PHE A 12 -0.66 -13.79 2.45
C PHE A 12 0.25 -13.23 1.37
N GLY A 13 -0.26 -12.32 0.57
CA GLY A 13 0.49 -11.76 -0.55
C GLY A 13 -0.31 -11.46 -1.82
N ASN A 14 -1.64 -11.59 -1.83
CA ASN A 14 -2.46 -11.19 -2.97
C ASN A 14 -3.55 -10.17 -2.60
N GLU A 15 -3.25 -9.32 -1.64
CA GLU A 15 -4.08 -8.19 -1.22
C GLU A 15 -3.20 -6.96 -0.97
N CYS A 16 -3.82 -5.79 -0.95
CA CYS A 16 -3.15 -4.56 -0.59
C CYS A 16 -2.73 -4.62 0.88
N ASN A 17 -1.43 -4.51 1.15
CA ASN A 17 -0.86 -4.56 2.50
C ASN A 17 -1.35 -3.44 3.43
N TYR A 18 -2.02 -2.41 2.91
CA TYR A 18 -2.51 -1.27 3.68
C TYR A 18 -4.02 -1.29 3.95
N CYS A 19 -4.82 -1.89 3.08
CA CYS A 19 -6.28 -1.84 3.19
C CYS A 19 -7.01 -3.16 2.92
N GLY A 20 -6.30 -4.23 2.54
CA GLY A 20 -6.88 -5.51 2.18
C GLY A 20 -7.63 -5.53 0.84
N GLY A 21 -7.60 -4.44 0.06
CA GLY A 21 -8.21 -4.39 -1.27
C GLY A 21 -7.51 -5.36 -2.24
N LEU A 22 -8.26 -5.98 -3.15
CA LEU A 22 -7.75 -7.03 -4.05
C LEU A 22 -7.51 -6.56 -5.49
N GLU A 23 -7.98 -5.35 -5.82
CA GLU A 23 -7.96 -4.83 -7.19
C GLU A 23 -6.73 -3.96 -7.47
N ASP A 24 -6.25 -4.02 -8.72
CA ASP A 24 -5.16 -3.19 -9.25
C ASP A 24 -3.90 -3.15 -8.37
N LEU A 25 -3.55 -4.30 -7.80
CA LEU A 25 -2.36 -4.47 -6.97
C LEU A 25 -1.09 -4.27 -7.80
N LYS A 26 -0.17 -3.46 -7.26
CA LYS A 26 1.20 -3.31 -7.79
C LYS A 26 2.16 -3.30 -6.63
N GLU A 27 3.37 -3.78 -6.89
CA GLU A 27 4.47 -3.72 -5.93
C GLU A 27 4.85 -2.27 -5.62
N ASP A 28 5.13 -2.00 -4.35
CA ASP A 28 5.59 -0.71 -3.89
C ASP A 28 7.03 -0.47 -4.40
N PRO A 29 7.30 0.67 -5.07
CA PRO A 29 8.61 0.92 -5.67
C PRO A 29 9.72 1.18 -4.64
N VAL A 30 9.37 1.56 -3.40
CA VAL A 30 10.34 1.85 -2.32
C VAL A 30 10.38 0.74 -1.27
N ALA A 31 9.39 -0.15 -1.25
CA ALA A 31 9.33 -1.32 -0.37
C ALA A 31 8.99 -2.61 -1.15
N PRO A 32 9.99 -3.23 -1.81
CA PRO A 32 9.80 -4.49 -2.54
C PRO A 32 9.15 -5.57 -1.67
N GLY A 33 8.24 -6.35 -2.26
CA GLY A 33 7.43 -7.35 -1.58
C GLY A 33 6.13 -6.84 -0.95
N LEU A 34 5.86 -5.53 -0.96
CA LEU A 34 4.55 -5.00 -0.58
C LEU A 34 3.69 -4.73 -1.80
N LEU A 35 2.47 -5.26 -1.83
CA LEU A 35 1.45 -4.94 -2.80
C LEU A 35 0.56 -3.81 -2.30
N VAL A 36 0.26 -2.87 -3.18
CA VAL A 36 -0.57 -1.70 -2.88
C VAL A 36 -1.66 -1.62 -3.94
N CYS A 37 -2.92 -1.40 -3.55
CA CYS A 37 -4.01 -1.15 -4.51
C CYS A 37 -3.96 0.28 -5.07
N LYS A 38 -4.72 0.52 -6.13
CA LYS A 38 -4.84 1.85 -6.77
C LYS A 38 -5.24 2.95 -5.78
N ASP A 39 -6.27 2.73 -4.98
CA ASP A 39 -6.79 3.74 -4.06
C ASP A 39 -5.76 4.16 -3.01
N CYS A 40 -5.00 3.22 -2.47
CA CYS A 40 -3.91 3.51 -1.53
C CYS A 40 -2.80 4.32 -2.20
N ARG A 41 -2.40 3.98 -3.43
CA ARG A 41 -1.39 4.76 -4.18
C ARG A 41 -1.86 6.19 -4.44
N GLU A 42 -3.13 6.40 -4.78
CA GLU A 42 -3.70 7.74 -4.97
C GLU A 42 -3.70 8.56 -3.67
N ARG A 43 -4.01 7.92 -2.53
CA ARG A 43 -3.92 8.56 -1.20
C ARG A 43 -2.48 8.97 -0.87
N PHE A 44 -1.50 8.11 -1.14
CA PHE A 44 -0.08 8.43 -0.89
C PHE A 44 0.39 9.60 -1.76
N ALA A 45 0.02 9.63 -3.04
CA ALA A 45 0.35 10.75 -3.92
C ALA A 45 -0.24 12.08 -3.41
N LEU A 46 -1.48 12.05 -2.89
CA LEU A 46 -2.09 13.22 -2.26
C LEU A 46 -1.35 13.65 -1.00
N GLN A 47 -1.01 12.70 -0.11
CA GLN A 47 -0.24 12.99 1.11
C GLN A 47 1.13 13.59 0.78
N GLU A 48 1.84 13.04 -0.19
CA GLU A 48 3.14 13.56 -0.62
C GLU A 48 3.02 15.00 -1.13
N LYS A 49 1.98 15.30 -1.92
CA LYS A 49 1.68 16.66 -2.37
C LYS A 49 1.45 17.61 -1.18
N MET A 50 0.68 17.19 -0.18
CA MET A 50 0.42 18.01 1.02
C MET A 50 1.69 18.25 1.84
N ILE A 51 2.55 17.24 1.98
CA ILE A 51 3.84 17.37 2.67
C ILE A 51 4.74 18.36 1.94
N ARG A 52 4.89 18.23 0.61
CA ARG A 52 5.70 19.16 -0.19
C ARG A 52 5.22 20.61 -0.05
N LEU A 53 3.91 20.84 -0.17
CA LEU A 53 3.31 22.17 0.03
C LEU A 53 3.58 22.69 1.45
N GLY A 54 3.46 21.84 2.47
CA GLY A 54 3.75 22.22 3.85
C GLY A 54 5.22 22.58 4.10
N LEU A 55 6.16 21.91 3.41
CA LEU A 55 7.59 22.19 3.49
C LEU A 55 7.98 23.45 2.72
N GLU A 56 7.36 23.71 1.56
CA GLU A 56 7.55 24.95 0.78
C GLU A 56 7.07 26.21 1.52
N ILE A 57 6.13 26.06 2.45
CA ILE A 57 5.57 27.16 3.25
C ILE A 57 6.39 27.42 4.53
N GLN A 58 7.37 26.58 4.89
CA GLN A 58 8.19 26.85 6.07
C GLN A 58 9.09 28.05 5.81
N PRO A 59 8.93 29.17 6.55
CA PRO A 59 9.84 30.30 6.42
C PRO A 59 11.25 29.88 6.81
N GLU A 60 12.25 30.40 6.10
CA GLU A 60 13.63 30.31 6.55
C GLU A 60 13.69 30.88 7.98
N ILE A 61 14.13 30.06 8.93
CA ILE A 61 14.40 30.52 10.29
C ILE A 61 15.65 31.39 10.19
N GLU A 62 15.49 32.72 10.30
CA GLU A 62 16.59 33.70 10.38
C GLU A 62 17.48 33.48 11.61
#